data_AF-A0A023DXZ1-F1
#
_entry.id   AF-A0A023DXZ1-F1
#
_cell.length_a   1.000
_cell.length_b   1.000
_cell.length_c   1.000
_cell.angle_alpha   90.00
_cell.angle_beta   90.00
_cell.angle_gamma   90.00
#
_symmetry.space_group_name_H-M   'P 1'
#
loop_
_entity.id
_entity.type
_entity.pdbx_description
1 polymer ?
#
loop_
_entity_poly.entity_id
_entity_poly.type
_entity_poly.pdbx_seq_one_letter_code
_entity_poly.pdbx_strand_id
1 'polypeptide(L)'
;MTASSNQELRFLDEATLSALKELIELLEKSSLSSVRYEQEISGVRHSVELSKRAKDSKFLGNIDPSSFCGPEPVKEQILSSSEGSVRQDTLYWVRSPLVGTAYVALKPGADPLVKAGDQVTVGTPLLIIEAMKVMNIIKSPVSGRVKEVRFADGHPVEYDEQLLGIDTQA
;
A
#
# COMPACT_ATOMS: atom_id res chain seq x y z
N MET A 1 -28.18 24.44 -13.18
CA MET A 1 -27.61 23.29 -12.44
C MET A 1 -27.56 22.16 -13.46
N THR A 2 -26.45 21.77 -14.07
CA THR A 2 -25.09 21.49 -13.59
C THR A 2 -24.19 21.36 -14.82
N ALA A 3 -23.06 22.08 -14.84
CA ALA A 3 -21.88 21.74 -15.66
C ALA A 3 -20.71 22.54 -15.10
N SER A 4 -20.16 22.10 -13.96
CA SER A 4 -18.85 22.56 -13.52
C SER A 4 -17.82 21.92 -14.46
N SER A 5 -17.63 22.58 -15.61
CA SER A 5 -16.60 22.27 -16.58
C SER A 5 -15.23 22.27 -15.90
N ASN A 6 -14.53 21.14 -16.04
CA ASN A 6 -13.11 20.97 -15.84
C ASN A 6 -12.33 22.10 -16.55
N GLN A 7 -12.06 23.19 -15.85
CA GLN A 7 -11.16 24.25 -16.29
C GLN A 7 -9.80 24.11 -15.61
N GLU A 8 -9.03 23.08 -15.95
CA GLU A 8 -7.57 23.07 -15.73
C GLU A 8 -6.85 22.35 -16.88
N LEU A 9 -7.21 22.70 -18.13
CA LEU A 9 -6.27 22.51 -19.25
C LEU A 9 -5.50 23.82 -19.42
N ARG A 10 -4.62 24.10 -18.45
CA ARG A 10 -3.52 25.04 -18.67
C ARG A 10 -2.69 24.47 -19.81
N PHE A 11 -2.44 25.31 -20.82
CA PHE A 11 -1.72 24.96 -22.05
C PHE A 11 -0.49 24.10 -21.73
N LEU A 12 -0.57 22.80 -22.04
CA LEU A 12 0.58 21.91 -21.96
C LEU A 12 1.57 22.39 -23.01
N ASP A 13 2.78 22.77 -22.59
CA ASP A 13 3.88 23.09 -23.52
C ASP A 13 4.08 21.97 -24.55
N GLU A 14 4.51 22.33 -25.76
CA GLU A 14 4.72 21.37 -26.85
C GLU A 14 5.69 20.24 -26.45
N ALA A 15 6.69 20.57 -25.63
CA ALA A 15 7.63 19.60 -25.05
C ALA A 15 6.92 18.55 -24.17
N THR A 16 5.95 18.97 -23.37
CA THR A 16 5.17 18.09 -22.48
C THR A 16 4.24 17.18 -23.28
N LEU A 17 3.64 17.69 -24.36
CA LEU A 17 2.81 16.89 -25.26
C LEU A 17 3.63 15.82 -25.99
N SER A 18 4.87 16.13 -26.39
CA SER A 18 5.78 15.15 -26.98
C SER A 18 6.16 14.05 -25.97
N ALA A 19 6.53 14.44 -24.75
CA ALA A 19 6.86 13.50 -23.68
C ALA A 19 5.67 12.59 -23.31
N LEU A 20 4.46 13.14 -23.30
CA LEU A 20 3.24 12.38 -23.01
C LEU A 20 2.92 11.36 -24.11
N LYS A 21 3.15 11.70 -25.39
CA LYS A 21 3.01 10.74 -26.50
C LYS A 21 4.01 9.60 -26.40
N GLU A 22 5.27 9.91 -26.11
CA GLU A 22 6.31 8.90 -25.90
C GLU A 22 5.97 7.97 -24.73
N LEU A 23 5.44 8.53 -23.65
CA LEU A 23 5.01 7.77 -22.48
C LEU A 23 3.86 6.80 -22.81
N ILE A 24 2.89 7.23 -23.63
CA ILE A 24 1.81 6.36 -24.12
C ILE A 24 2.36 5.24 -25.00
N GLU A 25 3.28 5.53 -25.93
CA GLU A 25 3.89 4.49 -26.76
C GLU A 25 4.69 3.48 -25.94
N LEU A 26 5.48 3.95 -24.96
CA LEU A 26 6.22 3.08 -24.05
C LEU A 26 5.28 2.25 -23.18
N LEU A 27 4.17 2.85 -22.71
CA LEU A 27 3.12 2.16 -22.00
C LEU A 27 2.54 1.06 -22.90
N GLU A 28 2.21 1.33 -24.16
CA GLU A 28 1.67 0.34 -25.12
C GLU A 28 2.64 -0.81 -25.39
N LYS A 29 3.91 -0.52 -25.66
CA LYS A 29 4.99 -1.49 -25.90
C LYS A 29 5.33 -2.31 -24.65
N SER A 30 5.04 -1.79 -23.46
CA SER A 30 5.31 -2.45 -22.18
C SER A 30 4.04 -3.08 -21.58
N SER A 31 4.20 -4.08 -20.72
CA SER A 31 3.10 -4.69 -19.96
C SER A 31 2.76 -3.92 -18.66
N LEU A 32 2.98 -2.60 -18.64
CA LEU A 32 2.74 -1.77 -17.45
C LEU A 32 1.25 -1.40 -17.35
N SER A 33 0.67 -1.55 -16.17
CA SER A 33 -0.74 -1.24 -15.88
C SER A 33 -0.97 0.25 -15.63
N SER A 34 -0.02 0.96 -15.03
CA SER A 34 -0.10 2.39 -14.73
C SER A 34 1.27 3.06 -14.75
N VAL A 35 1.33 4.31 -15.20
CA VAL A 35 2.52 5.16 -15.18
C VAL A 35 2.13 6.55 -14.68
N ARG A 36 2.86 7.05 -13.69
CA ARG A 36 2.70 8.42 -13.15
C ARG A 36 3.91 9.27 -13.50
N TYR A 37 3.65 10.44 -14.06
CA TYR A 37 4.64 11.46 -14.37
C TYR A 37 4.37 12.71 -13.53
N GLU A 38 5.33 13.10 -12.69
CA GLU A 38 5.27 14.32 -11.90
C GLU A 38 6.41 15.27 -12.32
N GLN A 39 6.07 16.50 -12.69
CA GLN A 39 7.04 17.53 -13.02
C GLN A 39 6.67 18.86 -12.38
N GLU A 40 7.66 19.51 -11.76
CA GLU A 40 7.51 20.85 -11.21
C GLU A 40 8.03 21.86 -12.23
N ILE A 41 7.12 22.60 -12.86
CA ILE A 41 7.46 23.67 -13.81
C ILE A 41 6.96 24.98 -13.21
N SER A 42 7.88 25.93 -12.99
CA SER A 42 7.57 27.29 -12.49
C SER A 42 6.78 27.31 -11.17
N GLY A 43 7.05 26.36 -10.26
CA GLY A 43 6.37 26.24 -8.96
C GLY A 43 4.98 25.60 -9.01
N VAL A 44 4.56 25.12 -10.19
CA VAL A 44 3.30 24.37 -10.37
C VAL A 44 3.64 22.89 -10.59
N ARG A 45 3.09 22.04 -9.73
CA ARG A 45 3.22 20.58 -9.82
C ARG A 45 2.24 20.04 -10.85
N HIS A 46 2.76 19.57 -11.98
CA HIS A 46 1.98 18.88 -12.99
C HIS A 46 2.09 17.38 -12.71
N SER A 47 0.94 16.73 -12.45
CA SER A 47 0.85 15.29 -12.25
C SER A 47 -0.03 14.70 -13.34
N VAL A 48 0.53 13.80 -14.13
CA VAL A 48 -0.18 13.05 -15.18
C VAL A 48 -0.13 11.58 -14.80
N GLU A 49 -1.29 10.96 -14.67
CA GLU A 49 -1.43 9.53 -14.43
C GLU A 49 -2.06 8.86 -15.64
N LEU A 50 -1.35 7.89 -16.22
CA LEU A 50 -1.81 7.08 -17.33
C LEU A 50 -2.06 5.66 -16.82
N SER A 51 -3.26 5.13 -17.04
CA SER A 51 -3.64 3.78 -16.63
C SER A 51 -4.19 2.99 -17.82
N LYS A 52 -3.64 1.80 -18.09
CA LYS A 52 -4.23 0.85 -19.04
C LYS A 52 -5.45 0.19 -18.39
N ARG A 53 -6.64 0.52 -18.87
CA ARG A 53 -7.86 -0.16 -18.45
C ARG A 53 -7.96 -1.50 -19.17
N ALA A 54 -7.60 -2.57 -18.47
CA ALA A 54 -7.93 -3.93 -18.91
C ALA A 54 -9.46 -4.04 -19.02
N LYS A 55 -9.97 -4.26 -20.24
CA LYS A 55 -11.37 -4.60 -20.46
C LYS A 55 -11.49 -6.09 -20.26
N ASP A 56 -11.75 -6.54 -19.03
CA ASP A 56 -12.17 -7.91 -18.84
C ASP A 56 -13.32 -8.07 -17.85
N SER A 57 -14.28 -8.85 -18.35
CA SER A 57 -15.19 -9.72 -17.65
C SER A 57 -16.31 -9.10 -16.82
N LYS A 58 -17.48 -9.07 -17.46
CA LYS A 58 -18.80 -9.00 -16.85
C LYS A 58 -18.89 -10.00 -15.68
N PHE A 59 -19.27 -9.45 -14.54
CA PHE A 59 -19.79 -10.13 -13.36
C PHE A 59 -21.10 -10.86 -13.72
N LEU A 60 -21.18 -12.16 -13.47
CA LEU A 60 -22.42 -12.94 -13.26
C LEU A 60 -22.01 -14.33 -12.75
N GLY A 61 -22.45 -14.67 -11.55
CA GLY A 61 -22.12 -15.94 -10.90
C GLY A 61 -22.55 -15.90 -9.44
N ASN A 62 -23.81 -16.24 -9.24
CA ASN A 62 -24.59 -15.98 -8.04
C ASN A 62 -24.19 -16.90 -6.87
N ILE A 63 -24.36 -16.33 -5.68
CA ILE A 63 -24.38 -16.95 -4.36
C ILE A 63 -25.49 -18.02 -4.25
N ASP A 64 -25.12 -19.21 -3.76
CA ASP A 64 -26.02 -20.20 -3.15
C ASP A 64 -25.47 -20.59 -1.76
N PRO A 65 -26.03 -20.08 -0.65
CA PRO A 65 -25.80 -20.65 0.67
C PRO A 65 -26.98 -21.54 1.02
N SER A 66 -26.91 -22.82 0.66
CA SER A 66 -27.88 -23.81 1.16
C SER A 66 -27.18 -25.03 1.76
N SER A 67 -27.56 -25.28 3.01
CA SER A 67 -27.50 -26.56 3.70
C SER A 67 -26.12 -27.09 4.10
N PHE A 68 -25.77 -26.90 5.37
CA PHE A 68 -25.58 -28.02 6.28
C PHE A 68 -25.91 -27.57 7.71
N CYS A 69 -27.15 -27.87 8.11
CA CYS A 69 -27.60 -27.91 9.49
C CYS A 69 -27.33 -29.32 10.00
N GLY A 70 -26.58 -29.45 11.10
CA GLY A 70 -26.39 -30.69 11.82
C GLY A 70 -26.15 -30.35 13.29
N PRO A 71 -27.02 -30.78 14.22
CA PRO A 71 -26.80 -30.59 15.64
C PRO A 71 -26.09 -31.82 16.21
N GLU A 72 -24.93 -31.63 16.83
CA GLU A 72 -24.50 -32.56 17.89
C GLU A 72 -23.67 -31.83 18.95
N PRO A 73 -23.99 -31.99 20.26
CA PRO A 73 -23.35 -31.25 21.34
C PRO A 73 -22.27 -32.10 22.03
N VAL A 74 -21.04 -31.57 22.19
CA VAL A 74 -20.15 -32.02 23.27
C VAL A 74 -19.36 -30.85 23.86
N LYS A 75 -19.31 -30.89 25.17
CA LYS A 75 -18.94 -29.92 26.20
C LYS A 75 -17.42 -29.75 26.34
N GLU A 76 -16.96 -28.50 26.31
CA GLU A 76 -16.06 -27.84 27.27
C GLU A 76 -14.68 -28.45 27.61
N GLN A 77 -13.61 -27.73 27.25
CA GLN A 77 -12.62 -27.27 28.24
C GLN A 77 -11.83 -26.03 27.76
N ILE A 78 -11.85 -25.04 28.64
CA ILE A 78 -11.29 -23.70 28.60
C ILE A 78 -9.79 -23.73 28.93
N LEU A 79 -8.96 -23.00 28.17
CA LEU A 79 -7.81 -22.26 28.73
C LEU A 79 -7.67 -20.91 28.02
N SER A 80 -7.97 -19.87 28.80
CA SER A 80 -7.92 -18.44 28.52
C SER A 80 -6.51 -17.90 28.71
N SER A 81 -6.03 -17.10 27.76
CA SER A 81 -5.27 -15.84 27.95
C SER A 81 -5.07 -15.21 26.56
N SER A 82 -5.37 -13.96 26.26
CA SER A 82 -5.81 -12.80 27.05
C SER A 82 -6.36 -11.75 26.09
N GLU A 83 -7.37 -11.02 26.55
CA GLU A 83 -8.00 -9.87 25.91
C GLU A 83 -7.04 -8.87 25.25
N GLY A 84 -7.51 -8.26 24.17
CA GLY A 84 -6.80 -7.21 23.48
C GLY A 84 -7.69 -6.29 22.66
N SER A 85 -8.84 -5.88 23.21
CA SER A 85 -9.59 -4.64 22.91
C SER A 85 -9.88 -4.36 21.42
N VAL A 86 -11.17 -4.32 21.08
CA VAL A 86 -11.69 -3.50 19.98
C VAL A 86 -11.34 -2.05 20.29
N ARG A 87 -10.13 -1.62 19.93
CA ARG A 87 -9.71 -0.21 19.96
C ARG A 87 -10.14 0.35 18.62
N GLN A 88 -11.05 1.31 18.68
CA GLN A 88 -11.50 2.09 17.53
C GLN A 88 -10.27 2.51 16.69
N ASP A 89 -10.28 2.11 15.42
CA ASP A 89 -9.20 2.27 14.42
C ASP A 89 -8.76 3.74 14.27
N THR A 90 -7.86 4.21 15.14
CA THR A 90 -6.97 5.35 14.85
C THR A 90 -5.64 4.88 14.25
N LEU A 91 -5.52 3.57 14.06
CA LEU A 91 -4.30 2.89 13.67
C LEU A 91 -4.23 2.76 12.15
N TYR A 92 -3.26 3.42 11.54
CA TYR A 92 -2.94 3.27 10.14
C TYR A 92 -2.04 2.04 9.96
N TRP A 93 -2.52 1.04 9.22
CA TRP A 93 -1.75 -0.16 8.89
C TRP A 93 -0.89 0.05 7.65
N VAL A 94 0.42 -0.02 7.83
CA VAL A 94 1.39 -0.12 6.73
C VAL A 94 1.41 -1.57 6.26
N ARG A 95 1.03 -1.75 5.00
CA ARG A 95 0.91 -3.06 4.35
C ARG A 95 2.02 -3.29 3.35
N SER A 96 2.30 -4.55 3.06
CA SER A 96 3.30 -4.93 2.06
C SER A 96 2.78 -4.66 0.63
N PRO A 97 3.46 -3.82 -0.18
CA PRO A 97 3.09 -3.61 -1.57
C PRO A 97 3.60 -4.71 -2.51
N LEU A 98 4.42 -5.65 -2.02
CA LEU A 98 5.18 -6.60 -2.81
C LEU A 98 5.24 -7.97 -2.11
N VAL A 99 5.47 -9.03 -2.86
CA VAL A 99 5.85 -10.33 -2.29
C VAL A 99 7.37 -10.38 -2.15
N GLY A 100 7.88 -10.80 -0.99
CA GLY A 100 9.32 -10.75 -0.74
C GLY A 100 9.73 -11.18 0.65
N THR A 101 10.85 -10.64 1.13
CA THR A 101 11.36 -10.83 2.50
C THR A 101 11.51 -9.48 3.18
N ALA A 102 10.88 -9.30 4.34
CA ALA A 102 10.95 -8.08 5.11
C ALA A 102 12.14 -8.09 6.08
N TYR A 103 12.85 -6.98 6.15
CA TYR A 103 13.97 -6.74 7.05
C TYR A 103 13.74 -5.50 7.88
N VAL A 104 14.23 -5.54 9.13
CA VAL A 104 14.07 -4.42 10.06
C VAL A 104 15.10 -3.32 9.82
N ALA A 105 16.21 -3.61 9.11
CA ALA A 105 17.35 -2.71 8.96
C ALA A 105 17.92 -2.67 7.53
N LEU A 106 18.68 -1.60 7.21
CA LEU A 106 19.36 -1.40 5.90
C LEU A 106 20.47 -2.40 5.61
N LYS A 107 21.05 -2.99 6.65
CA LYS A 107 22.13 -3.96 6.54
C LYS A 107 21.90 -5.05 7.58
N PRO A 108 22.29 -6.30 7.30
CA PRO A 108 22.27 -7.36 8.28
C PRO A 108 23.03 -6.96 9.55
N GLY A 109 22.39 -7.11 10.72
CA GLY A 109 22.99 -6.78 12.02
C GLY A 109 23.06 -5.29 12.38
N ALA A 110 22.51 -4.39 11.55
CA ALA A 110 22.33 -2.99 11.93
C ALA A 110 21.09 -2.80 12.83
N ASP A 111 21.00 -1.65 13.49
CA ASP A 111 19.82 -1.29 14.26
C ASP A 111 18.55 -1.24 13.39
N PRO A 112 17.39 -1.67 13.94
CA PRO A 112 16.10 -1.48 13.29
C PRO A 112 15.86 -0.03 12.88
N LEU A 113 15.32 0.17 11.68
CA LEU A 113 14.94 1.47 11.14
C LEU A 113 13.90 2.16 12.03
N VAL A 114 12.98 1.38 12.60
CA VAL A 114 11.95 1.82 13.54
C VAL A 114 11.68 0.74 14.59
N LYS A 115 11.27 1.18 15.78
CA LYS A 115 10.85 0.34 16.91
C LYS A 115 9.47 0.81 17.38
N ALA A 116 8.75 -0.07 18.09
CA ALA A 116 7.50 0.32 18.72
C ALA A 116 7.75 1.48 19.71
N GLY A 117 6.96 2.54 19.60
CA GLY A 117 7.11 3.78 20.33
C GLY A 117 7.81 4.91 19.57
N ASP A 118 8.44 4.63 18.43
CA ASP A 118 9.13 5.68 17.66
C ASP A 118 8.14 6.64 16.98
N GLN A 119 8.53 7.89 16.84
CA GLN A 119 7.76 8.91 16.14
C GLN A 119 8.23 9.00 14.69
N VAL A 120 7.30 8.92 13.75
CA VAL A 120 7.57 8.89 12.31
C VAL A 120 6.81 10.00 11.59
N THR A 121 7.36 10.49 10.49
CA THR A 121 6.73 11.47 9.60
C THR A 121 6.55 10.89 8.21
N VAL A 122 5.77 11.57 7.37
CA VAL A 122 5.64 11.19 5.96
C VAL A 122 7.02 11.12 5.31
N GLY A 123 7.34 9.96 4.73
CA GLY A 123 8.63 9.70 4.09
C GLY A 123 9.68 9.03 4.97
N THR A 124 9.47 8.90 6.29
CA THR A 124 10.39 8.18 7.18
C THR A 124 10.53 6.72 6.73
N PRO A 125 11.75 6.18 6.58
CA PRO A 125 11.96 4.77 6.26
C PRO A 125 11.52 3.88 7.42
N LEU A 126 10.66 2.90 7.14
CA LEU A 126 10.08 2.02 8.15
C LEU A 126 10.74 0.64 8.13
N LEU A 127 10.79 0.01 6.96
CA LEU A 127 11.32 -1.34 6.77
C LEU A 127 11.79 -1.51 5.33
N ILE A 128 12.38 -2.66 5.04
CA ILE A 128 12.86 -2.99 3.69
C ILE A 128 12.22 -4.29 3.27
N ILE A 129 11.77 -4.35 2.02
CA ILE A 129 11.28 -5.58 1.41
C ILE A 129 12.23 -5.94 0.26
N GLU A 130 12.85 -7.11 0.37
CA GLU A 130 13.62 -7.70 -0.71
C GLU A 130 12.68 -8.47 -1.64
N ALA A 131 12.59 -8.02 -2.89
CA ALA A 131 11.87 -8.71 -3.95
C ALA A 131 12.81 -8.87 -5.15
N MET A 132 13.04 -10.11 -5.61
CA MET A 132 13.92 -10.40 -6.75
C MET A 132 15.33 -9.78 -6.64
N LYS A 133 15.96 -9.84 -5.45
CA LYS A 133 17.27 -9.24 -5.13
C LYS A 133 17.30 -7.71 -5.15
N VAL A 134 16.14 -7.05 -5.20
CA VAL A 134 16.01 -5.59 -5.10
C VAL A 134 15.51 -5.23 -3.71
N MET A 135 16.23 -4.34 -3.03
CA MET A 135 15.91 -3.86 -1.69
C MET A 135 15.02 -2.62 -1.75
N ASN A 136 13.72 -2.79 -1.54
CA ASN A 136 12.76 -1.71 -1.60
C ASN A 136 12.49 -1.14 -0.20
N ILE A 137 12.88 0.11 0.02
CA ILE A 137 12.63 0.81 1.29
C ILE A 137 11.17 1.26 1.33
N ILE A 138 10.41 0.73 2.28
CA ILE A 138 9.04 1.15 2.54
C ILE A 138 9.07 2.37 3.45
N LYS A 139 8.43 3.45 3.00
CA LYS A 139 8.37 4.72 3.71
C LYS A 139 6.99 4.94 4.31
N SER A 140 6.92 5.69 5.40
CA SER A 140 5.65 6.03 6.02
C SER A 140 4.81 6.95 5.13
N PRO A 141 3.54 6.62 4.84
CA PRO A 141 2.63 7.51 4.14
C PRO A 141 1.96 8.54 5.05
N VAL A 142 2.05 8.35 6.38
CA VAL A 142 1.42 9.18 7.40
C VAL A 142 2.42 9.57 8.48
N SER A 143 2.14 10.65 9.21
CA SER A 143 2.86 10.98 10.44
C SER A 143 2.14 10.36 11.63
N GLY A 144 2.90 9.95 12.65
CA GLY A 144 2.33 9.36 13.86
C GLY A 144 3.37 8.65 14.71
N ARG A 145 2.92 7.81 15.63
CA ARG A 145 3.78 6.97 16.49
C ARG A 145 3.62 5.51 16.13
N VAL A 146 4.73 4.78 15.96
CA VAL A 146 4.71 3.34 15.72
C VAL A 146 4.15 2.66 16.95
N LYS A 147 3.04 1.94 16.81
CA LYS A 147 2.40 1.22 17.92
C LYS A 147 2.91 -0.19 18.04
N GLU A 148 3.04 -0.88 16.92
CA GLU A 148 3.48 -2.27 16.85
C GLU A 148 4.11 -2.60 15.50
N VAL A 149 5.02 -3.58 15.52
CA VAL A 149 5.68 -4.17 14.35
C VAL A 149 5.33 -5.66 14.35
N ARG A 150 4.80 -6.17 13.24
CA ARG A 150 4.21 -7.52 13.12
C ARG A 150 5.05 -8.50 12.30
N PHE A 151 6.34 -8.22 12.12
CA PHE A 151 7.26 -9.10 11.43
C PHE A 151 8.61 -9.13 12.16
N ALA A 152 9.35 -10.22 11.96
CA ALA A 152 10.73 -10.37 12.43
C ALA A 152 11.72 -10.10 11.29
N ASP A 153 13.00 -9.93 11.62
CA ASP A 153 14.03 -9.78 10.58
C ASP A 153 14.13 -11.03 9.70
N GLY A 154 14.10 -10.84 8.38
CA GLY A 154 14.11 -11.94 7.41
C GLY A 154 12.77 -12.65 7.24
N HIS A 155 11.65 -12.03 7.65
CA HIS A 155 10.32 -12.63 7.55
C HIS A 155 9.80 -12.65 6.10
N PRO A 156 9.34 -13.79 5.57
CA PRO A 156 8.69 -13.83 4.27
C PRO A 156 7.36 -13.08 4.31
N VAL A 157 7.11 -12.19 3.36
CA VAL A 157 5.91 -11.36 3.29
C VAL A 157 5.13 -11.56 2.00
N GLU A 158 3.82 -11.55 2.12
CA GLU A 158 2.88 -11.60 1.01
C GLU A 158 2.36 -10.21 0.64
N TYR A 159 1.68 -10.12 -0.50
CA TYR A 159 1.03 -8.87 -0.91
C TYR A 159 -0.11 -8.51 0.06
N ASP A 160 -0.18 -7.23 0.42
CA ASP A 160 -1.16 -6.64 1.34
C ASP A 160 -1.11 -7.15 2.79
N GLU A 161 -0.06 -7.88 3.16
CA GLU A 161 0.19 -8.31 4.55
C GLU A 161 0.43 -7.10 5.46
N GLN A 162 -0.17 -7.10 6.66
CA GLN A 162 -0.02 -6.02 7.64
C GLN A 162 1.30 -6.14 8.39
N LEU A 163 2.21 -5.19 8.21
CA LEU A 163 3.57 -5.26 8.77
C LEU A 163 3.76 -4.34 9.97
N LEU A 164 3.14 -3.15 9.96
CA LEU A 164 3.40 -2.13 10.98
C LEU A 164 2.16 -1.27 11.22
N GLY A 165 1.83 -1.00 12.49
CA GLY A 165 0.72 -0.13 12.87
C GLY A 165 1.21 1.24 13.35
N ILE A 166 0.71 2.32 12.75
CA ILE A 166 1.04 3.71 13.11
C ILE A 166 -0.18 4.39 13.72
N ASP A 167 -0.06 4.84 14.96
CA ASP A 167 -1.10 5.64 15.60
C ASP A 167 -1.00 7.08 15.10
N THR A 168 -2.04 7.54 14.42
CA THR A 168 -2.07 8.86 13.77
C THR A 168 -2.57 9.97 14.68
N GLN A 169 -3.01 9.64 15.90
CA GLN A 169 -3.51 10.60 16.90
C GLN A 169 -2.60 10.76 18.12
N ALA A 170 -1.39 10.21 18.07
CA ALA A 170 -0.41 10.20 19.17
C ALA A 170 0.50 11.43 19.21
#